data_AF-A0A920G0Y9-F1
#
_entry.id   AF-A0A920G0Y9-F1
#
_cell.length_a   1.000
_cell.length_b   1.000
_cell.length_c   1.000
_cell.angle_alpha   90.00
_cell.angle_beta   90.00
_cell.angle_gamma   90.00
#
_symmetry.space_group_name_H-M   'P 1'
#
loop_
_entity.id
_entity.type
_entity.pdbx_description
1 polymer ?
#
loop_
_entity_poly.entity_id
_entity_poly.type
_entity_poly.pdbx_seq_one_letter_code
_entity_poly.pdbx_strand_id
1 'polypeptide(L)'
;MAFWGTSVGEPVKVGDSMLGLPVLVAAGGVNSAGRTSRRHAYRRMIWSQLSSADRNATTGALAQMMGIADATQILNHTLVREIEPDWFDYKAVRWHRRASLEAGQSEAIFDMCQGASARGR
;
A
#
# COMPACT_ATOMS: atom_id res chain seq x y z
N MET A 1 -41.79 -62.51 -12.32
CA MET A 1 -40.74 -61.90 -11.49
C MET A 1 -40.76 -60.42 -11.81
N ALA A 2 -41.42 -59.62 -10.97
CA ALA A 2 -41.77 -58.24 -11.28
C ALA A 2 -40.57 -57.30 -11.06
N PHE A 3 -40.31 -56.47 -12.08
CA PHE A 3 -39.46 -55.29 -12.01
C PHE A 3 -40.18 -54.18 -11.23
N TRP A 4 -39.37 -53.24 -10.73
CA TRP A 4 -39.65 -51.89 -10.20
C TRP A 4 -39.43 -51.69 -8.69
N GLY A 5 -38.52 -50.76 -8.43
CA GLY A 5 -38.17 -50.23 -7.11
C GLY A 5 -37.07 -49.18 -7.24
N THR A 6 -37.19 -48.23 -8.17
CA THR A 6 -36.40 -46.99 -8.08
C THR A 6 -36.97 -46.20 -6.91
N SER A 7 -36.27 -46.17 -5.78
CA SER A 7 -36.54 -45.18 -4.76
C SER A 7 -36.31 -43.81 -5.39
N VAL A 8 -37.40 -43.14 -5.74
CA VAL A 8 -37.38 -41.71 -6.07
C VAL A 8 -36.74 -41.04 -4.85
N GLY A 9 -35.57 -40.46 -5.07
CA GLY A 9 -34.84 -39.74 -4.03
C GLY A 9 -35.74 -38.68 -3.45
N GLU A 10 -35.85 -38.69 -2.11
CA GLU A 10 -36.44 -37.61 -1.34
C GLU A 10 -35.94 -36.26 -1.88
N PRO A 11 -36.81 -35.25 -2.05
CA PRO A 11 -36.37 -33.92 -2.40
C PRO A 11 -35.39 -33.45 -1.32
N VAL A 12 -34.15 -33.13 -1.73
CA VAL A 12 -33.17 -32.52 -0.84
C VAL A 12 -33.83 -31.28 -0.25
N LYS A 13 -34.16 -31.32 1.04
CA LYS A 13 -34.59 -30.14 1.78
C LYS A 13 -33.44 -29.15 1.65
N VAL A 14 -33.71 -28.00 1.03
CA VAL A 14 -32.78 -26.87 1.00
C VAL A 14 -32.64 -26.37 2.44
N GLY A 15 -31.79 -27.07 3.18
CA GLY A 15 -31.57 -26.95 4.62
C GLY A 15 -30.09 -26.81 4.98
N ASP A 16 -29.19 -26.99 4.02
CA ASP A 16 -27.90 -26.33 4.07
C ASP A 16 -28.11 -24.90 3.59
N SER A 17 -27.89 -23.93 4.48
CA SER A 17 -27.91 -22.49 4.19
C SER A 17 -27.35 -22.26 2.78
N MET A 18 -28.17 -21.71 1.89
CA MET A 18 -27.83 -21.42 0.50
C MET A 18 -26.56 -20.56 0.49
N LEU A 19 -25.39 -21.20 0.40
CA LEU A 19 -24.10 -20.53 0.47
C LEU A 19 -23.95 -19.69 -0.80
N GLY A 20 -24.24 -18.39 -0.68
CA GLY A 20 -24.09 -17.44 -1.76
C GLY A 20 -22.65 -17.37 -2.23
N LEU A 21 -22.43 -17.46 -3.55
CA LEU A 21 -21.10 -17.32 -4.12
C LEU A 21 -20.59 -15.89 -3.86
N PRO A 22 -19.47 -15.71 -3.13
CA PRO A 22 -18.87 -14.39 -2.95
C PRO A 22 -18.37 -13.88 -4.30
N VAL A 23 -18.92 -12.77 -4.78
CA VAL A 23 -18.52 -12.14 -6.04
C VAL A 23 -17.87 -10.79 -5.78
N LEU A 24 -16.72 -10.53 -6.44
CA LEU A 24 -16.05 -9.23 -6.40
C LEU A 24 -16.73 -8.26 -7.37
N VAL A 25 -17.56 -7.37 -6.84
CA VAL A 25 -18.26 -6.36 -7.65
C VAL A 25 -17.45 -5.08 -7.89
N ALA A 26 -16.44 -4.83 -7.05
CA ALA A 26 -15.55 -3.68 -7.16
C ALA A 26 -14.18 -3.97 -6.53
N ALA A 27 -13.15 -3.28 -7.03
CA ALA A 27 -11.81 -3.28 -6.45
C ALA A 27 -11.20 -1.88 -6.55
N GLY A 28 -10.49 -1.46 -5.50
CA GLY A 28 -9.89 -0.12 -5.37
C GLY A 28 -8.63 -0.13 -4.51
N GLY A 29 -7.95 1.01 -4.42
CA GLY A 29 -6.67 1.16 -3.72
C GLY A 29 -5.60 1.86 -4.55
N VAL A 30 -4.49 2.20 -3.89
CA VAL A 30 -3.30 2.84 -4.47
C VAL A 30 -2.06 2.11 -3.95
N ASN A 31 -1.09 1.87 -4.83
CA ASN A 31 0.22 1.35 -4.47
C ASN A 31 1.31 2.00 -5.35
N SER A 32 2.53 1.45 -5.33
CA SER A 32 3.66 1.95 -6.14
C SER A 32 3.43 1.87 -7.66
N ALA A 33 2.47 1.09 -8.13
CA ALA A 33 2.07 1.02 -9.54
C ALA A 33 0.92 1.99 -9.89
N GLY A 34 0.42 2.76 -8.92
CA GLY A 34 -0.69 3.70 -9.07
C GLY A 34 -2.03 3.17 -8.53
N ARG A 35 -3.14 3.68 -9.06
CA ARG A 35 -4.50 3.27 -8.65
C ARG A 35 -4.92 1.92 -9.25
N THR A 36 -5.56 1.06 -8.47
CA THR A 36 -6.05 -0.25 -8.96
C THR A 36 -7.37 -0.15 -9.72
N SER A 37 -8.14 0.93 -9.51
CA SER A 37 -9.38 1.19 -10.24
C SER A 37 -9.13 1.24 -11.75
N ARG A 38 -10.07 0.70 -12.54
CA ARG A 38 -9.92 0.55 -14.00
C ARG A 38 -8.63 -0.17 -14.45
N ARG A 39 -8.04 -0.99 -13.56
CA ARG A 39 -6.85 -1.82 -13.82
C ARG A 39 -5.58 -1.02 -14.16
N HIS A 40 -5.46 0.25 -13.75
CA HIS A 40 -4.27 1.05 -14.06
C HIS A 40 -3.00 0.51 -13.40
N ALA A 41 -3.03 0.17 -12.12
CA ALA A 41 -1.90 -0.45 -11.42
C ALA A 41 -1.51 -1.80 -12.05
N TYR A 42 -2.49 -2.61 -12.45
CA TYR A 42 -2.24 -3.85 -13.18
C TYR A 42 -1.55 -3.62 -14.52
N ARG A 43 -2.07 -2.69 -15.33
CA ARG A 43 -1.48 -2.28 -16.60
C ARG A 43 -0.03 -1.80 -16.43
N ARG A 44 0.27 -1.04 -15.38
CA ARG A 44 1.64 -0.60 -15.10
C ARG A 44 2.61 -1.76 -14.84
N MET A 45 2.15 -2.86 -14.25
CA MET A 45 2.97 -4.06 -14.00
C MET A 45 3.27 -4.86 -15.28
N ILE A 46 2.34 -4.92 -16.23
CA ILE A 46 2.50 -5.68 -17.49
C ILE A 46 2.88 -4.78 -18.68
N TRP A 47 3.63 -3.71 -18.43
CA TRP A 47 3.87 -2.60 -19.36
C TRP A 47 4.29 -3.04 -20.78
N SER A 48 5.18 -4.04 -20.88
CA SER A 48 5.71 -4.55 -22.15
C SER A 48 4.64 -5.19 -23.04
N GLN A 49 3.53 -5.66 -22.48
CA GLN A 49 2.45 -6.35 -23.19
C GLN A 49 1.31 -5.42 -23.63
N LEU A 50 1.36 -4.14 -23.25
CA LEU A 50 0.28 -3.20 -23.53
C LEU A 50 0.36 -2.58 -24.92
N SER A 51 -0.82 -2.33 -25.48
CA SER A 51 -1.00 -1.44 -26.64
C SER A 51 -0.56 -0.01 -26.30
N SER A 52 -0.28 0.80 -27.33
CA SER A 52 0.02 2.23 -27.14
C SER A 52 -1.14 2.98 -26.47
N ALA A 53 -2.39 2.64 -26.81
CA ALA A 53 -3.57 3.22 -26.21
C ALA A 53 -3.67 2.92 -24.70
N ASP A 54 -3.45 1.67 -24.29
CA ASP A 54 -3.46 1.28 -22.87
C ASP A 54 -2.31 1.90 -22.09
N ARG A 55 -1.12 2.02 -22.71
CA ARG A 55 0.03 2.72 -22.13
C ARG A 55 -0.31 4.18 -21.89
N ASN A 56 -0.83 4.88 -22.90
CA ASN A 56 -1.22 6.29 -22.79
C ASN A 56 -2.29 6.52 -21.72
N ALA A 57 -3.32 5.67 -21.67
CA ALA A 57 -4.35 5.75 -20.64
C ALA A 57 -3.79 5.52 -19.22
N THR A 58 -2.80 4.63 -19.08
CA THR A 58 -2.14 4.35 -17.80
C THR A 58 -1.20 5.47 -17.39
N THR A 59 -0.38 5.99 -18.31
CA THR A 59 0.46 7.17 -18.08
C THR A 59 -0.40 8.38 -17.71
N GLY A 60 -1.52 8.62 -18.37
CA GLY A 60 -2.43 9.73 -18.04
C GLY A 60 -3.00 9.64 -16.63
N ALA A 61 -3.36 8.42 -16.18
CA ALA A 61 -3.82 8.21 -14.81
C ALA A 61 -2.70 8.46 -13.77
N LEU A 62 -1.47 8.03 -14.08
CA LEU A 62 -0.30 8.29 -13.23
C LEU A 62 0.08 9.78 -13.21
N ALA A 63 0.06 10.44 -14.36
CA ALA A 63 0.33 11.86 -14.51
C ALA A 63 -0.59 12.71 -13.63
N GLN A 64 -1.89 12.39 -13.61
CA GLN A 64 -2.86 13.04 -12.73
C GLN A 64 -2.55 12.84 -11.25
N MET A 65 -2.06 11.64 -10.86
CA MET A 65 -1.72 11.35 -9.46
C MET A 65 -0.40 11.99 -9.02
N MET A 66 0.57 12.04 -9.93
CA MET A 66 1.92 12.54 -9.65
C MET A 66 2.07 14.05 -9.88
N GLY A 67 1.11 14.70 -10.55
CA GLY A 67 1.19 16.12 -10.89
C GLY A 67 2.26 16.46 -11.93
N ILE A 68 2.74 15.47 -12.70
CA ILE A 68 3.79 15.63 -13.72
C ILE A 68 3.31 15.07 -15.06
N ALA A 69 3.83 15.62 -16.17
CA ALA A 69 3.43 15.23 -17.53
C ALA A 69 4.47 14.37 -18.27
N ASP A 70 5.72 14.29 -17.78
CA ASP A 70 6.76 13.51 -18.43
C ASP A 70 6.57 12.01 -18.20
N ALA A 71 6.27 11.29 -19.28
CA ALA A 71 6.09 9.84 -19.27
C ALA A 71 7.35 9.10 -18.79
N THR A 72 8.54 9.59 -19.12
CA THR A 72 9.80 8.93 -18.74
C THR A 72 9.99 9.01 -17.24
N GLN A 73 9.82 10.21 -16.67
CA GLN A 73 9.85 10.42 -15.22
C GLN A 73 8.78 9.58 -14.51
N ILE A 74 7.54 9.54 -15.01
CA ILE A 74 6.47 8.71 -14.43
C ILE A 74 6.89 7.24 -14.35
N LEU A 75 7.44 6.68 -15.43
CA LEU A 75 7.83 5.28 -15.47
C LEU A 75 9.00 4.96 -14.54
N ASN A 76 9.99 5.86 -14.47
CA ASN A 76 11.16 5.69 -13.60
C ASN A 76 10.84 5.86 -12.11
N HIS A 77 9.81 6.64 -11.77
CA HIS A 77 9.40 6.92 -10.40
C HIS A 77 8.21 6.09 -9.92
N THR A 78 7.91 4.97 -10.57
CA THR A 78 6.86 4.00 -10.17
C THR A 78 7.43 2.60 -10.01
N LEU A 79 6.70 1.70 -9.34
CA LEU A 79 7.12 0.37 -8.90
C LEU A 79 8.19 0.39 -7.79
N VAL A 80 8.89 -0.75 -7.61
CA VAL A 80 10.00 -0.88 -6.66
C VAL A 80 11.23 -0.18 -7.24
N ARG A 81 11.85 0.68 -6.44
CA ARG A 81 12.98 1.54 -6.81
C ARG A 81 13.66 2.04 -5.52
N GLU A 82 14.75 2.79 -5.66
CA GLU A 82 15.40 3.46 -4.52
C GLU A 82 14.39 4.41 -3.83
N ILE A 83 14.49 4.50 -2.50
CA ILE A 83 13.69 5.45 -1.72
C ILE A 83 14.19 6.84 -2.04
N GLU A 84 13.32 7.72 -2.54
CA GLU A 84 13.79 9.05 -2.90
C GLU A 84 14.12 9.90 -1.65
N PRO A 85 15.21 10.69 -1.68
CA PRO A 85 15.64 11.49 -0.54
C PRO A 85 14.60 12.47 -0.02
N ASP A 86 13.73 12.98 -0.91
CA ASP A 86 12.63 13.89 -0.57
C ASP A 86 11.61 13.24 0.38
N TRP A 87 11.51 11.90 0.38
CA TRP A 87 10.63 11.16 1.29
C TRP A 87 11.39 10.63 2.50
N PHE A 88 12.55 10.00 2.30
CA PHE A 88 13.33 9.42 3.38
C PHE A 88 14.78 9.12 2.97
N ASP A 89 15.73 9.81 3.59
CA ASP A 89 17.16 9.50 3.45
C ASP A 89 17.55 8.32 4.35
N TYR A 90 17.53 7.13 3.75
CA TYR A 90 17.90 5.88 4.43
C TYR A 90 19.40 5.76 4.71
N LYS A 91 20.25 6.61 4.13
CA LYS A 91 21.70 6.63 4.37
C LYS A 91 22.07 7.53 5.54
N ALA A 92 21.22 8.50 5.89
CA ALA A 92 21.41 9.44 6.99
C ALA A 92 20.28 9.36 8.04
N VAL A 93 19.84 8.15 8.39
CA VAL A 93 18.79 7.95 9.40
C VAL A 93 19.25 8.53 10.75
N ARG A 94 18.46 9.46 11.30
CA ARG A 94 18.72 10.03 12.62
C ARG A 94 18.43 9.00 13.70
N TRP A 95 19.38 8.81 14.60
CA TRP A 95 19.25 7.93 15.75
C TRP A 95 19.99 8.52 16.95
N HIS A 96 19.47 8.27 18.14
CA HIS A 96 20.11 8.72 19.37
C HIS A 96 21.17 7.69 19.77
N ARG A 97 22.39 8.18 20.02
CA ARG A 97 23.45 7.40 20.66
C ARG A 97 23.64 7.93 22.08
N ARG A 98 23.77 7.04 23.06
CA ARG A 98 24.16 7.43 24.41
C ARG A 98 25.52 8.13 24.33
N ALA A 99 25.55 9.41 24.66
CA ALA A 99 26.80 10.13 24.90
C ALA A 99 27.17 9.95 26.37
N SER A 100 28.43 9.59 26.64
CA SER A 100 29.00 9.76 27.97
C SER A 100 29.59 11.15 28.02
N LEU A 101 29.12 11.96 28.97
CA LEU A 101 29.62 13.31 29.19
C LEU A 101 30.35 13.30 30.53
N GLU A 102 31.63 13.62 30.54
CA GLU A 102 32.36 13.84 31.79
C GLU A 102 32.32 15.33 32.15
N ALA A 103 32.25 15.61 33.45
CA ALA A 103 32.29 16.99 33.94
C ALA A 103 33.59 17.68 33.49
N GLY A 104 33.48 18.85 32.86
CA GLY A 104 34.62 19.63 32.39
C GLY A 104 35.09 19.34 30.96
N GLN A 105 34.48 18.40 30.22
CA GLN A 105 34.84 18.13 28.81
C GLN A 105 34.36 19.21 27.82
N SER A 106 33.31 19.97 28.15
CA SER A 106 32.79 21.06 27.32
C SER A 106 31.98 22.04 28.16
N GLU A 107 32.09 23.34 27.88
CA GLU A 107 31.21 24.36 28.45
C GLU A 107 29.88 24.34 27.71
N ALA A 108 28.81 23.94 28.40
CA ALA A 108 27.47 23.87 27.84
C ALA A 108 26.49 24.48 28.85
N ILE A 109 26.16 25.76 28.66
CA ILE A 109 25.21 26.51 29.48
C ILE A 109 23.88 26.50 28.75
N PHE A 110 22.83 26.02 29.42
CA PHE A 110 21.47 26.01 28.89
C PHE A 110 20.52 26.57 29.95
N ASP A 111 19.61 27.46 29.53
CA ASP A 111 18.52 27.91 30.37
C ASP A 111 17.43 26.83 30.41
N MET A 112 17.29 26.16 31.55
CA MET A 112 16.28 25.14 31.75
C MET A 112 15.04 25.75 32.40
N CYS A 113 13.93 25.82 31.65
CA CYS A 113 12.65 26.18 32.24
C CYS A 113 12.16 25.03 33.12
N GLN A 114 12.21 25.19 34.45
CA GLN A 114 11.70 24.17 35.36
C GLN A 114 10.17 24.10 35.23
N GLY A 115 9.69 23.11 34.48
CA GLY A 115 8.27 22.75 34.46
C GLY A 115 7.83 22.34 35.86
N ALA A 116 6.68 22.87 36.30
CA ALA A 116 6.10 22.58 37.61
C ALA A 116 5.78 21.09 37.76
N SER A 117 6.71 20.31 38.30
CA SER A 117 6.46 18.96 38.79
C SER A 117 7.35 18.65 39.98
N ALA A 118 6.97 19.21 41.14
CA ALA A 118 7.33 18.69 42.44
C ALA A 118 6.31 19.22 43.48
N ARG A 119 5.11 18.64 43.48
CA ARG A 119 4.25 18.67 44.67
C ARG A 119 3.90 17.23 45.03
N GLY A 120 4.81 16.59 45.74
CA GLY A 120 4.63 15.29 46.38
C GLY A 120 4.77 15.46 47.89
N ARG A 121 3.66 15.18 48.59
CA ARG A 121 3.43 14.83 50.01
C ARG A 121 4.42 15.25 51.08
#